data_AF-A0A839PZU7-F1
#
_entry.id   AF-A0A839PZU7-F1
#
_cell.length_a   1.000
_cell.length_b   1.000
_cell.length_c   1.000
_cell.angle_alpha   90.00
_cell.angle_beta   90.00
_cell.angle_gamma   90.00
#
_symmetry.space_group_name_H-M   'P 1'
#
loop_
_entity.id
_entity.type
_entity.pdbx_description
1 polymer ?
#
loop_
_entity_poly.entity_id
_entity_poly.type
_entity_poly.pdbx_seq_one_letter_code
_entity_poly.pdbx_strand_id
1 'polypeptide(L)' 'MKQVLLVAAGCAAAIAVVVWRTQHGPEVWHTATDT' A
#
# COMPACT_ATOMS: atom_id res chain seq x y z
N MET A 1 9.07 -11.63 22.25
CA MET A 1 9.75 -10.99 21.09
C MET A 1 9.15 -11.39 19.74
N LYS A 2 8.99 -12.69 19.44
CA LYS A 2 8.39 -13.16 18.17
C LYS A 2 7.02 -12.55 17.84
N GLN A 3 6.11 -12.45 18.82
CA GLN A 3 4.78 -11.86 18.60
C GLN A 3 4.85 -10.37 18.23
N VAL A 4 5.75 -9.61 18.86
CA VAL A 4 5.96 -8.18 18.54
C VAL A 4 6.45 -8.02 17.10
N LEU A 5 7.36 -8.88 16.64
CA LEU A 5 7.84 -8.87 15.26
C LEU A 5 6.72 -9.20 14.26
N LEU A 6 5.85 -10.16 14.58
CA LEU A 6 4.71 -10.51 13.72
C LEU A 6 3.69 -9.36 13.62
N VAL A 7 3.41 -8.68 14.73
CA VAL A 7 2.53 -7.51 14.74
C VAL A 7 3.13 -6.38 13.92
N ALA A 8 4.43 -6.07 14.12
CA ALA A 8 5.11 -5.03 13.35
C ALA A 8 5.13 -5.33 11.85
N ALA A 9 5.41 -6.59 11.46
CA ALA A 9 5.38 -7.01 10.06
C ALA A 9 3.97 -6.90 9.45
N GLY A 10 2.93 -7.25 10.21
CA GLY A 10 1.54 -7.08 9.80
C GLY A 10 1.17 -5.61 9.56
N CYS A 11 1.57 -4.72 10.47
CA CYS A 11 1.37 -3.28 10.31
C CYS A 11 2.11 -2.74 9.07
N ALA A 12 3.37 -3.13 8.87
CA ALA A 12 4.16 -2.71 7.72
C ALA A 12 3.52 -3.17 6.39
N ALA A 13 3.04 -4.42 6.33
CA ALA A 13 2.36 -4.96 5.16
C ALA A 13 1.05 -4.19 4.86
N ALA A 14 0.25 -3.88 5.88
CA ALA A 14 -0.97 -3.10 5.71
C ALA A 14 -0.69 -1.70 5.16
N ILE A 15 0.32 -1.01 5.69
CA ILE A 15 0.73 0.31 5.21
C ILE A 15 1.20 0.24 3.75
N ALA A 16 2.02 -0.76 3.39
CA ALA A 16 2.50 -0.93 2.03
C ALA A 16 1.34 -1.14 1.03
N VAL A 17 0.34 -1.94 1.41
CA VAL A 17 -0.86 -2.16 0.58
C VAL A 17 -1.67 -0.87 0.41
N VAL A 18 -1.85 -0.09 1.48
CA VAL A 18 -2.55 1.19 1.41
C VAL A 18 -1.83 2.16 0.48
N VAL A 19 -0.51 2.33 0.63
CA VAL A 19 0.29 3.21 -0.23
C VAL A 19 0.24 2.75 -1.70
N TRP A 20 0.39 1.45 -1.96
CA TRP A 20 0.27 0.89 -3.30
C TRP A 20 -1.09 1.20 -3.91
N ARG A 21 -2.18 1.02 -3.15
CA ARG A 21 -3.54 1.30 -3.63
C ARG A 21 -3.79 2.78 -3.88
N THR A 22 -3.18 3.66 -3.09
CA THR A 22 -3.27 5.11 -3.31
C THR A 22 -2.50 5.53 -4.56
N GLN A 23 -1.29 5.01 -4.77
CA GLN A 23 -0.46 5.39 -5.93
C GLN A 23 -0.86 4.68 -7.23
N HIS A 24 -1.44 3.49 -7.13
CA HIS A 24 -1.81 2.67 -8.29
C HIS A 24 -3.31 2.42 -8.40
N GLY A 25 -4.13 3.20 -7.69
CA GLY A 25 -5.57 3.15 -7.80
C GLY A 25 -6.04 3.60 -9.19
N PRO A 26 -7.19 3.09 -9.68
CA PRO A 26 -7.73 3.43 -11.00
C PRO A 26 -7.79 4.95 -11.23
N GLU A 27 -8.13 5.70 -10.18
CA GLU A 27 -8.16 7.17 -10.14
C GLU A 27 -6.83 7.82 -10.60
N VAL A 28 -5.69 7.24 -10.23
CA VAL A 28 -4.34 7.75 -10.60
C VAL A 28 -3.95 7.34 -12.02
N TRP A 29 -4.36 6.16 -12.47
CA TRP A 29 -4.09 5.69 -13.83
C TRP A 29 -5.00 6.35 -14.88
N HIS A 30 -6.20 6.80 -14.51
CA HIS A 30 -7.08 7.54 -15.41
C HIS A 30 -6.46 8.88 -15.85
N THR A 31 -5.66 9.52 -15.00
CA THR A 31 -4.86 10.71 -15.38
C THR A 31 -3.69 10.43 -16.32
N ALA A 32 -3.30 9.17 -16.55
CA ALA A 32 -2.19 8.80 -17.44
C ALA A 32 -2.63 8.52 -18.89
N THR A 33 -3.94 8.57 -19.17
CA THR A 33 -4.47 8.32 -20.53
C THR A 33 -4.57 9.60 -21.37
N ASP A 34 -4.40 10.78 -20.76
CA ASP A 34 -4.56 12.09 -21.42
C ASP A 34 -3.21 12.76 -21.77
N THR A 35 -2.33 12.04 -22.49
CA THR A 35 -1.15 12.61 -23.18
C THR A 35 -1.25 12.40 -24.68
#